data_AF-A0A8S1K3R2-F1
#
_entry.id   AF-A0A8S1K3R2-F1
#
_cell.length_a   1.000
_cell.length_b   1.000
_cell.length_c   1.000
_cell.angle_alpha   90.00
_cell.angle_beta   90.00
_cell.angle_gamma   90.00
#
_symmetry.space_group_name_H-M   'P 1'
#
loop_
_entity.id
_entity.type
_entity.pdbx_description
1 polymer ?
#
loop_
_entity_poly.entity_id
_entity_poly.type
_entity_poly.pdbx_seq_one_letter_code
_entity_poly.pdbx_strand_id
1 'polypeptide(L)'
;MSQQDISDSDNYSMDSIKLEKLDELNDLNYNDDNLDDLDKIIADIQKIEFKQQIPQQDQNKIKRGESLDQFICNFFVKYQLHRSLEIFQEEWTELTKSTMFHINSINAIPDIYVQFEKLKDELLFLKGELERSQLMSEKASITLQKLKQQRDFHKLNFHRTQQEKKQLSIEYDKLKQQLNFQEEKLSKSNIRIIDKKELTQEDPLLNRKRSLLKNTLQQTKIEEDMNNQKDIQKLIDRLPQVKKSSGQSLLFKPKTNK
;
A
#
# COMPACT_ATOMS: atom_id res chain seq x y z
N MET A 1 -7.08 -12.38 -30.16
CA MET A 1 -7.19 -13.32 -29.04
C MET A 1 -5.91 -13.24 -28.25
N SER A 2 -5.98 -12.52 -27.13
CA SER A 2 -4.93 -12.46 -26.13
C SER A 2 -4.86 -13.78 -25.38
N GLN A 3 -3.65 -14.19 -25.00
CA GLN A 3 -3.36 -14.73 -23.67
C GLN A 3 -1.86 -14.54 -23.42
N GLN A 4 -1.59 -13.62 -22.47
CA GLN A 4 -0.37 -13.53 -21.69
C GLN A 4 -0.41 -14.64 -20.65
N ASP A 5 0.73 -15.29 -20.41
CA ASP A 5 0.99 -15.92 -19.12
C ASP A 5 2.30 -15.39 -18.56
N ILE A 6 2.18 -14.97 -17.30
CA ILE A 6 3.08 -14.13 -16.52
C ILE A 6 4.07 -15.05 -15.80
N SER A 7 5.36 -14.86 -16.04
CA SER A 7 6.43 -15.42 -15.21
C SER A 7 7.38 -14.32 -14.77
N ASP A 8 6.88 -13.38 -13.97
CA ASP A 8 7.72 -12.46 -13.22
C ASP A 8 8.13 -13.15 -11.91
N SER A 9 9.24 -13.88 -12.01
CA SER A 9 10.01 -14.37 -10.89
C SER A 9 10.72 -13.18 -10.24
N ASP A 10 10.03 -12.52 -9.31
CA ASP A 10 10.64 -11.50 -8.44
C ASP A 10 11.65 -12.16 -7.48
N ASN A 11 12.88 -12.27 -7.99
CA ASN A 11 14.09 -12.58 -7.25
C ASN A 11 14.41 -11.38 -6.34
N TYR A 12 13.77 -11.31 -5.17
CA TYR A 12 14.11 -10.35 -4.13
C TYR A 12 15.45 -10.73 -3.49
N SER A 13 16.55 -10.29 -4.11
CA SER A 13 17.85 -10.19 -3.45
C SER A 13 17.79 -9.03 -2.46
N MET A 14 17.34 -9.29 -1.23
CA MET A 14 17.50 -8.36 -0.11
C MET A 14 18.92 -8.50 0.41
N ASP A 15 19.78 -7.61 -0.07
CA ASP A 15 21.11 -7.40 0.50
C ASP A 15 21.02 -7.28 2.02
N SER A 16 21.84 -8.06 2.71
CA SER A 16 21.99 -8.12 4.15
C SER A 16 22.42 -6.76 4.71
N ILE A 17 21.46 -5.85 4.94
CA ILE A 17 21.72 -4.59 5.63
C ILE A 17 21.69 -4.85 7.14
N LYS A 18 22.84 -4.56 7.76
CA LYS A 18 23.21 -4.87 9.15
C LYS A 18 22.08 -4.67 10.16
N LEU A 19 21.74 -5.76 10.85
CA LEU A 19 20.77 -5.89 11.96
C LEU A 19 21.12 -5.07 13.22
N GLU A 20 22.27 -4.40 13.27
CA GLU A 20 22.88 -3.91 14.51
C GLU A 20 22.32 -2.56 15.03
N LYS A 21 21.32 -1.96 14.35
CA LYS A 21 20.76 -0.65 14.73
C LYS A 21 19.29 -0.65 15.13
N LEU A 22 18.67 -1.81 15.32
CA LEU A 22 17.24 -1.91 15.65
C LEU A 22 16.94 -1.97 17.17
N ASP A 23 17.92 -2.22 18.01
CA ASP A 23 17.70 -2.38 19.46
C ASP A 23 17.39 -1.06 20.20
N GLU A 24 17.70 0.10 19.61
CA GLU A 24 17.53 1.41 20.27
C GLU A 24 16.14 2.06 20.08
N LEU A 25 15.19 1.44 19.37
CA LEU A 25 13.88 2.05 19.07
C LEU A 25 12.68 1.26 19.62
N ASN A 26 12.86 0.62 20.78
CA ASN A 26 11.85 -0.24 21.40
C ASN A 26 10.67 0.53 22.07
N ASP A 27 10.65 1.87 22.02
CA ASP A 27 9.69 2.71 22.77
C ASP A 27 8.56 3.33 21.93
N LEU A 28 8.28 2.81 20.72
CA LEU A 28 7.11 3.26 19.95
C LEU A 28 6.01 2.20 19.98
N ASN A 29 5.09 2.42 20.92
CA ASN A 29 3.78 1.81 21.06
C ASN A 29 3.21 1.30 19.72
N TYR A 30 3.31 -0.01 19.51
CA TYR A 30 2.72 -0.70 18.37
C TYR A 30 1.21 -0.74 18.58
N ASN A 31 0.49 0.22 17.99
CA ASN A 31 -0.96 0.13 17.97
C ASN A 31 -1.38 -1.06 17.10
N ASP A 32 -2.08 -1.95 17.77
CA ASP A 32 -2.48 -3.31 17.43
C ASP A 32 -3.75 -3.34 16.56
N ASP A 33 -3.85 -2.44 15.58
CA ASP A 33 -5.11 -2.21 14.85
C ASP A 33 -5.30 -3.14 13.62
N ASN A 34 -4.46 -4.18 13.48
CA ASN A 34 -4.56 -5.19 12.41
C ASN A 34 -4.61 -6.64 12.96
N LEU A 35 -5.10 -6.81 14.18
CA LEU A 35 -5.23 -8.12 14.83
C LEU A 35 -6.26 -9.03 14.12
N ASP A 36 -7.28 -8.43 13.48
CA ASP A 36 -8.38 -9.14 12.83
C ASP A 36 -7.95 -10.04 11.66
N ASP A 37 -6.91 -9.67 10.91
CA ASP A 37 -6.37 -10.48 9.82
C ASP A 37 -5.48 -11.63 10.32
N LEU A 38 -4.82 -11.42 11.47
CA LEU A 38 -3.94 -12.41 12.10
C LEU A 38 -4.78 -13.52 12.77
N ASP A 39 -5.88 -13.14 13.43
CA ASP A 39 -6.84 -14.06 14.04
C ASP A 39 -7.54 -14.93 12.99
N LYS A 40 -7.82 -14.38 11.81
CA LYS A 40 -8.39 -15.13 10.69
C LYS A 40 -7.42 -16.19 10.14
N ILE A 41 -6.13 -15.86 10.04
CA ILE A 41 -5.08 -16.79 9.61
C ILE A 41 -4.86 -17.89 10.65
N ILE A 42 -4.86 -17.55 11.95
CA ILE A 42 -4.75 -18.53 13.05
C ILE A 42 -5.95 -19.50 13.03
N ALA A 43 -7.17 -18.98 12.87
CA ALA A 43 -8.37 -19.80 12.79
C ALA A 43 -8.34 -20.77 11.59
N ASP A 44 -7.76 -20.35 10.47
CA ASP A 44 -7.65 -21.21 9.28
C ASP A 44 -6.54 -22.27 9.42
N ILE A 45 -5.45 -21.99 10.13
CA ILE A 45 -4.42 -22.97 10.49
C ILE A 45 -4.98 -24.03 11.45
N GLN A 46 -5.74 -23.63 12.48
CA GLN A 46 -6.37 -24.57 13.41
C GLN A 46 -7.38 -25.50 12.74
N LYS A 47 -8.15 -25.01 11.76
CA LYS A 47 -9.07 -25.85 10.97
C LYS A 47 -8.35 -26.90 10.11
N ILE A 48 -7.11 -26.63 9.69
CA ILE A 48 -6.29 -27.57 8.91
C ILE A 48 -5.75 -28.69 9.82
N GLU A 49 -5.42 -28.39 11.08
CA GLU A 49 -4.91 -29.38 12.05
C GLU A 49 -5.99 -30.39 12.50
N PHE A 50 -7.26 -29.98 12.62
CA PHE A 50 -8.35 -30.87 13.06
C PHE A 50 -8.81 -31.94 12.03
N LYS A 51 -8.31 -31.92 10.79
CA LYS A 51 -8.69 -32.89 9.75
C LYS A 51 -7.74 -34.08 9.57
N GLN A 52 -6.64 -34.16 10.33
CA GLN A 52 -5.77 -35.34 10.30
C GLN A 52 -6.25 -36.39 11.30
N GLN A 53 -7.45 -36.92 11.06
CA GLN A 53 -7.88 -38.15 11.72
C GLN A 53 -7.08 -39.31 11.14
N ILE A 54 -6.18 -39.85 11.96
CA ILE A 54 -5.44 -41.07 11.71
C ILE A 54 -6.47 -42.20 11.57
N PRO A 55 -6.52 -42.94 10.45
CA PRO A 55 -7.31 -44.15 10.36
C PRO A 55 -6.73 -45.16 11.36
N GLN A 56 -7.46 -45.43 12.44
CA GLN A 56 -7.14 -46.58 13.29
C GLN A 56 -7.36 -47.82 12.44
N GLN A 57 -6.26 -48.42 11.96
CA GLN A 57 -6.32 -49.75 11.37
C GLN A 57 -6.71 -50.72 12.48
N ASP A 58 -7.72 -51.53 12.18
CA ASP A 58 -8.24 -52.62 12.99
C ASP A 58 -7.11 -53.54 13.48
N GLN A 59 -6.61 -53.29 14.69
CA GLN A 59 -5.66 -54.17 15.40
C GLN A 59 -6.34 -55.43 15.96
N ASN A 60 -7.58 -55.74 15.55
CA ASN A 60 -8.36 -56.88 16.01
C ASN A 60 -8.10 -58.15 15.18
N LYS A 61 -6.84 -58.54 15.07
CA LYS A 61 -6.46 -59.95 14.94
C LYS A 61 -5.41 -60.26 15.99
N ILE A 62 -5.89 -60.55 17.19
CA ILE A 62 -5.15 -61.30 18.19
C ILE A 62 -4.74 -62.61 17.52
N LYS A 63 -3.51 -62.64 16.98
CA LYS A 63 -2.88 -63.84 16.43
C LYS A 63 -2.72 -64.82 17.59
N ARG A 64 -3.69 -65.73 17.76
CA ARG A 64 -3.43 -67.01 18.43
C ARG A 64 -2.16 -67.55 17.78
N GLY A 65 -1.16 -67.89 18.59
CA GLY A 65 0.20 -68.21 18.13
C GLY A 65 0.17 -69.01 16.83
N GLU A 66 0.81 -68.47 15.79
CA GLU A 66 0.84 -69.13 14.49
C GLU A 66 1.39 -70.55 14.70
N SER A 67 0.72 -71.56 14.13
CA SER A 67 1.25 -72.91 14.12
C SER A 67 2.59 -72.91 13.37
N LEU A 68 3.57 -73.71 13.80
CA LEU A 68 4.91 -73.76 13.21
C LEU A 68 4.87 -73.94 11.68
N ASP A 69 3.93 -74.76 11.20
CA ASP A 69 3.67 -74.98 9.77
C ASP A 69 3.30 -73.67 9.04
N GLN A 70 2.41 -72.87 9.62
CA GLN A 70 2.00 -71.59 9.05
C GLN A 70 3.16 -70.59 9.02
N PHE A 71 4.04 -70.60 10.03
CA PHE A 71 5.24 -69.77 10.04
C PHE A 71 6.25 -70.19 8.98
N ILE A 72 6.49 -71.49 8.79
CA ILE A 72 7.39 -71.98 7.75
C ILE A 72 6.84 -71.63 6.37
N CYS A 73 5.53 -71.79 6.16
CA CYS A 73 4.87 -71.36 4.93
C CYS A 73 5.02 -69.84 4.72
N ASN A 74 4.73 -69.03 5.74
CA ASN A 74 4.89 -67.58 5.70
C ASN A 74 6.35 -67.17 5.44
N PHE A 75 7.32 -67.90 5.98
CA PHE A 75 8.74 -67.69 5.74
C PHE A 75 9.08 -67.93 4.25
N PHE A 76 8.71 -69.07 3.69
CA PHE A 76 9.01 -69.35 2.28
C PHE A 76 8.33 -68.34 1.35
N VAL A 77 7.10 -67.91 1.65
CA VAL A 77 6.41 -66.84 0.90
C VAL A 77 7.15 -65.50 1.05
N LYS A 78 7.52 -65.10 2.27
CA LYS A 78 8.22 -63.85 2.56
C LYS A 78 9.57 -63.73 1.86
N TYR A 79 10.27 -64.85 1.69
CA TYR A 79 11.56 -64.92 1.00
C TYR A 79 11.47 -65.39 -0.46
N GLN A 80 10.26 -65.48 -1.04
CA GLN A 80 10.01 -65.88 -2.44
C GLN A 80 10.58 -67.26 -2.83
N LEU A 81 10.64 -68.19 -1.87
CA LEU A 81 11.14 -69.55 -2.03
C LEU A 81 10.02 -70.52 -2.44
N HIS A 82 9.36 -70.25 -3.58
CA HIS A 82 8.17 -70.98 -4.02
C HIS A 82 8.39 -72.48 -4.27
N ARG A 83 9.53 -72.85 -4.87
CA ARG A 83 9.86 -74.26 -5.12
C ARG A 83 10.07 -75.05 -3.81
N SER A 84 10.68 -74.43 -2.82
CA SER A 84 10.89 -75.05 -1.50
C SER A 84 9.59 -75.16 -0.71
N LEU A 85 8.66 -74.21 -0.91
CA LEU A 85 7.33 -74.26 -0.32
C LEU A 85 6.52 -75.45 -0.85
N GLU A 86 6.52 -75.67 -2.17
CA GLU A 86 5.79 -76.79 -2.80
C GLU A 86 6.29 -78.14 -2.27
N ILE A 87 7.61 -78.35 -2.28
CA ILE A 87 8.24 -79.57 -1.77
C ILE A 87 7.92 -79.75 -0.28
N PHE A 88 8.02 -78.67 0.52
CA PHE A 88 7.70 -78.73 1.94
C PHE A 88 6.23 -79.11 2.18
N GLN A 89 5.29 -78.55 1.42
CA GLN A 89 3.87 -78.87 1.56
C GLN A 89 3.57 -80.33 1.18
N GLU A 90 4.17 -80.84 0.12
CA GLU A 90 4.03 -82.25 -0.27
C GLU A 90 4.52 -83.18 0.84
N GLU A 91 5.77 -83.01 1.27
CA GLU A 91 6.40 -83.80 2.34
C GLU A 91 5.64 -83.69 3.66
N TRP A 92 5.17 -82.49 4.02
CA TRP A 92 4.40 -82.25 5.24
C TRP A 92 3.05 -82.96 5.21
N THR A 93 2.35 -82.94 4.07
CA THR A 93 1.08 -83.67 3.92
C THR A 93 1.26 -85.19 3.97
N GLU A 94 2.38 -85.70 3.44
CA GLU A 94 2.74 -87.11 3.53
C GLU A 94 3.06 -87.51 4.98
N LEU A 95 3.84 -86.69 5.69
CA LEU A 95 4.16 -86.88 7.11
C LEU A 95 2.90 -86.89 7.99
N THR A 96 1.95 -86.01 7.72
CA THR A 96 0.71 -85.86 8.49
C THR A 96 -0.25 -87.05 8.27
N LYS A 97 -0.18 -87.70 7.11
CA LYS A 97 -0.97 -88.90 6.79
C LYS A 97 -0.38 -90.17 7.43
N SER A 98 0.92 -90.18 7.69
CA SER A 98 1.58 -91.27 8.41
C SER A 98 1.31 -91.14 9.91
N THR A 99 0.59 -92.10 10.50
CA THR A 99 0.07 -92.09 11.89
C THR A 99 1.14 -92.03 13.00
N MET A 100 2.42 -91.88 12.65
CA MET A 100 3.56 -91.94 13.58
C MET A 100 4.01 -90.56 14.08
N PHE A 101 3.42 -89.47 13.60
CA PHE A 101 3.85 -88.12 13.95
C PHE A 101 2.88 -87.45 14.95
N HIS A 102 3.29 -87.37 16.22
CA HIS A 102 2.55 -86.61 17.23
C HIS A 102 2.76 -85.11 17.01
N ILE A 103 1.88 -84.49 16.22
CA ILE A 103 1.84 -83.04 15.90
C ILE A 103 1.91 -82.16 17.17
N ASN A 104 1.47 -82.68 18.32
CA ASN A 104 1.43 -81.96 19.59
C ASN A 104 2.81 -81.69 20.24
N SER A 105 3.91 -82.28 19.74
CA SER A 105 5.26 -82.02 20.27
C SER A 105 6.02 -80.92 19.52
N ILE A 106 5.44 -80.36 18.46
CA ILE A 106 5.99 -79.20 17.77
C ILE A 106 5.59 -77.97 18.57
N ASN A 107 6.50 -77.57 19.43
CA ASN A 107 6.35 -76.41 20.28
C ASN A 107 5.94 -75.18 19.46
N ALA A 108 5.01 -74.41 20.03
CA ALA A 108 4.63 -73.10 19.52
C ALA A 108 5.88 -72.25 19.26
N ILE A 109 5.84 -71.46 18.19
CA ILE A 109 6.93 -70.57 17.79
C ILE A 109 7.35 -69.74 19.02
N PRO A 110 8.66 -69.65 19.34
CA PRO A 110 9.13 -68.82 20.44
C PRO A 110 8.63 -67.38 20.25
N ASP A 111 7.91 -66.87 21.24
CA ASP A 111 7.29 -65.53 21.26
C ASP A 111 8.27 -64.42 20.84
N ILE A 112 9.57 -64.63 21.06
CA ILE A 112 10.68 -63.75 20.67
C ILE A 112 10.63 -63.36 19.17
N TYR A 113 10.27 -64.27 18.25
CA TYR A 113 10.20 -63.93 16.82
C TYR A 113 8.99 -63.07 16.48
N VAL A 114 7.85 -63.34 17.13
CA VAL A 114 6.63 -62.53 17.01
C VAL A 114 6.88 -61.14 17.60
N GLN A 115 7.59 -61.06 18.73
CA GLN A 115 8.02 -59.81 19.33
C GLN A 115 8.99 -59.04 18.43
N PHE A 116 9.96 -59.71 17.78
CA PHE A 116 10.88 -59.06 16.85
C PHE A 116 10.17 -58.47 15.63
N GLU A 117 9.20 -59.20 15.05
CA GLU A 117 8.42 -58.70 13.92
C GLU A 117 7.55 -57.50 14.33
N LYS A 118 6.86 -57.57 15.47
CA LYS A 118 6.13 -56.43 16.03
C LYS A 118 7.02 -55.22 16.26
N LEU A 119 8.19 -55.42 16.88
CA LEU A 119 9.13 -54.34 17.14
C LEU A 119 9.66 -53.72 15.84
N LYS A 120 9.86 -54.53 14.79
CA LYS A 120 10.26 -54.04 13.47
C LYS A 120 9.16 -53.19 12.82
N ASP A 121 7.91 -53.63 12.91
CA ASP A 121 6.77 -52.89 12.39
C ASP A 121 6.57 -51.56 13.14
N GLU A 122 6.70 -51.57 14.46
CA GLU A 122 6.70 -50.37 15.30
C GLU A 122 7.83 -49.42 14.91
N LEU A 123 9.05 -49.92 14.68
CA LEU A 123 10.19 -49.11 14.28
C LEU A 123 9.95 -48.45 12.91
N LEU A 124 9.40 -49.20 11.94
CA LEU A 124 9.04 -48.65 10.63
C LEU A 124 7.94 -47.59 10.74
N PHE A 125 6.91 -47.84 11.55
CA PHE A 125 5.84 -46.89 11.80
C PHE A 125 6.38 -45.60 12.43
N LEU A 126 7.20 -45.73 13.48
CA LEU A 126 7.76 -44.60 14.21
C LEU A 126 8.74 -43.78 13.35
N LYS A 127 9.48 -44.44 12.46
CA LYS A 127 10.29 -43.74 11.44
C LYS A 127 9.42 -42.93 10.48
N GLY A 128 8.32 -43.51 10.00
CA GLY A 128 7.37 -42.79 9.14
C GLY A 128 6.74 -41.59 9.83
N GLU A 129 6.35 -41.72 11.10
CA GLU A 129 5.85 -40.60 11.89
C GLU A 129 6.92 -39.51 12.11
N LEU A 130 8.16 -39.91 12.38
CA LEU A 130 9.27 -38.97 12.54
C LEU A 130 9.51 -38.17 11.25
N GLU A 131 9.58 -38.84 10.10
CA GLU A 131 9.74 -38.17 8.80
C GLU A 131 8.58 -37.22 8.51
N ARG A 132 7.34 -37.65 8.78
CA ARG A 132 6.15 -36.80 8.61
C ARG A 132 6.22 -35.57 9.51
N SER A 133 6.60 -35.74 10.77
CA SER A 133 6.75 -34.65 11.73
C SER A 133 7.85 -33.68 11.31
N GLN A 134 8.98 -34.18 10.81
CA GLN A 134 10.07 -33.35 10.29
C GLN A 134 9.62 -32.50 9.10
N LEU A 135 8.93 -33.11 8.12
CA LEU A 135 8.38 -32.39 6.97
C LEU A 135 7.38 -31.31 7.39
N MET A 136 6.55 -31.59 8.39
CA MET A 136 5.55 -30.64 8.90
C MET A 136 6.23 -29.48 9.63
N SER A 137 7.26 -29.77 10.44
CA SER A 137 8.09 -28.77 11.10
C SER A 137 8.83 -27.88 10.09
N GLU A 138 9.38 -28.45 9.03
CA GLU A 138 10.07 -27.70 7.98
C GLU A 138 9.11 -26.74 7.26
N LYS A 139 7.92 -27.23 6.88
CA LYS A 139 6.86 -26.39 6.29
C LYS A 139 6.42 -25.25 7.22
N ALA A 140 6.29 -25.54 8.52
CA ALA A 140 5.97 -24.53 9.52
C ALA A 140 7.09 -23.49 9.64
N SER A 141 8.36 -23.92 9.66
CA SER A 141 9.53 -23.05 9.70
C SER A 141 9.59 -22.10 8.50
N ILE A 142 9.38 -22.62 7.28
CA ILE A 142 9.35 -21.82 6.05
C ILE A 142 8.22 -20.78 6.11
N THR A 143 7.02 -21.19 6.52
CA THR A 143 5.88 -20.27 6.65
C THR A 143 6.16 -19.19 7.69
N LEU A 144 6.73 -19.56 8.83
CA LEU A 144 7.13 -18.60 9.88
C LEU A 144 8.16 -17.59 9.37
N GLN A 145 9.14 -18.03 8.58
CA GLN A 145 10.13 -17.14 7.98
C GLN A 145 9.47 -16.12 7.03
N LYS A 146 8.53 -16.57 6.18
CA LYS A 146 7.77 -15.68 5.30
C LYS A 146 6.95 -14.65 6.07
N LEU A 147 6.24 -15.09 7.13
CA LEU A 147 5.46 -14.18 7.98
C LEU A 147 6.34 -13.17 8.70
N LYS A 148 7.51 -13.57 9.19
CA LYS A 148 8.50 -12.65 9.78
C LYS A 148 8.95 -11.60 8.76
N GLN A 149 9.29 -12.01 7.54
CA GLN A 149 9.68 -11.08 6.47
C GLN A 149 8.57 -10.08 6.14
N GLN A 150 7.32 -10.54 6.03
CA GLN A 150 6.17 -9.66 5.80
C GLN A 150 5.96 -8.68 6.96
N ARG A 151 5.97 -9.17 8.20
CA ARG A 151 5.90 -8.33 9.40
C ARG A 151 6.99 -7.27 9.39
N ASP A 152 8.22 -7.64 9.09
CA ASP A 152 9.36 -6.72 9.09
C ASP A 152 9.26 -5.70 7.93
N PHE A 153 8.77 -6.11 6.77
CA PHE A 153 8.43 -5.21 5.66
C PHE A 153 7.36 -4.18 6.06
N HIS A 154 6.28 -4.62 6.72
CA HIS A 154 5.23 -3.71 7.21
C HIS A 154 5.76 -2.73 8.26
N LYS A 155 6.59 -3.20 9.21
CA LYS A 155 7.25 -2.33 10.18
C LYS A 155 8.12 -1.29 9.51
N LEU A 156 8.97 -1.70 8.57
CA LEU A 156 9.84 -0.80 7.82
C LEU A 156 9.04 0.27 7.05
N ASN A 157 8.00 -0.15 6.33
CA ASN A 157 7.14 0.77 5.58
C ASN A 157 6.41 1.74 6.50
N PHE A 158 5.84 1.25 7.60
CA PHE A 158 5.20 2.13 8.59
C PHE A 158 6.18 3.18 9.12
N HIS A 159 7.40 2.78 9.50
CA HIS A 159 8.42 3.73 9.95
C HIS A 159 8.79 4.74 8.87
N ARG A 160 8.96 4.30 7.61
CA ARG A 160 9.23 5.19 6.47
C ARG A 160 8.10 6.20 6.26
N THR A 161 6.86 5.74 6.17
CA THR A 161 5.69 6.62 6.01
C THR A 161 5.56 7.61 7.17
N GLN A 162 5.87 7.19 8.39
CA GLN A 162 5.87 8.09 9.56
C GLN A 162 6.96 9.16 9.46
N GLN A 163 8.14 8.85 8.90
CA GLN A 163 9.17 9.84 8.64
C GLN A 163 8.74 10.82 7.55
N GLU A 164 8.20 10.33 6.43
CA GLU A 164 7.68 11.16 5.33
C GLU A 164 6.56 12.09 5.84
N LYS A 165 5.62 11.58 6.64
CA LYS A 165 4.58 12.38 7.30
C LYS A 165 5.17 13.49 8.17
N LYS A 166 6.19 13.18 8.97
CA LYS A 166 6.86 14.18 9.82
C LYS A 166 7.52 15.27 8.98
N GLN A 167 8.19 14.90 7.88
CA GLN A 167 8.82 15.86 6.97
C GLN A 167 7.77 16.77 6.31
N LEU A 168 6.69 16.20 5.77
CA LEU A 168 5.59 16.96 5.19
C LEU A 168 4.90 17.87 6.20
N SER A 169 4.74 17.43 7.44
CA SER A 169 4.20 18.27 8.52
C SER A 169 5.06 19.51 8.75
N ILE A 170 6.39 19.35 8.79
CA ILE A 170 7.32 20.47 8.96
C ILE A 170 7.24 21.42 7.77
N GLU A 171 7.17 20.91 6.54
CA GLU A 171 7.03 21.73 5.34
C GLU A 171 5.70 22.49 5.29
N TYR A 172 4.61 21.83 5.67
CA TYR A 172 3.30 22.44 5.80
C TYR A 172 3.32 23.61 6.79
N ASP A 173 3.93 23.42 7.97
CA ASP A 173 4.03 24.48 8.97
C ASP A 173 4.85 25.67 8.47
N LYS A 174 5.96 25.42 7.75
CA LYS A 174 6.74 26.48 7.10
C LYS A 174 5.92 27.25 6.06
N LEU A 175 5.19 26.54 5.20
CA LEU A 175 4.36 27.16 4.17
C LEU A 175 3.24 27.99 4.78
N LYS A 176 2.61 27.47 5.85
CA LYS A 176 1.59 28.19 6.62
C LYS A 176 2.14 29.48 7.21
N GLN A 177 3.35 29.44 7.80
CA GLN A 177 4.02 30.65 8.29
C GLN A 177 4.30 31.66 7.17
N GLN A 178 4.76 31.20 6.00
CA GLN A 178 4.99 32.05 4.85
C GLN A 178 3.70 32.70 4.34
N LEU A 179 2.60 31.95 4.29
CA LEU A 179 1.29 32.44 3.88
C LEU A 179 0.81 33.53 4.85
N ASN A 180 0.82 33.26 6.15
CA ASN A 180 0.47 34.24 7.19
C ASN A 180 1.32 35.51 7.07
N PHE A 181 2.63 35.38 6.83
CA PHE A 181 3.52 36.52 6.64
C PHE A 181 3.14 37.37 5.41
N GLN A 182 2.78 36.73 4.29
CA GLN A 182 2.34 37.43 3.09
C GLN A 182 0.97 38.10 3.29
N GLU A 183 0.04 37.43 3.97
CA GLU A 183 -1.27 38.01 4.34
C GLU A 183 -1.12 39.25 5.21
N GLU A 184 -0.26 39.20 6.24
CA GLU A 184 0.04 40.36 7.08
C GLU A 184 0.65 41.51 6.27
N LYS A 185 1.56 41.20 5.35
CA LYS A 185 2.20 42.21 4.49
C LYS A 185 1.18 42.88 3.57
N LEU A 186 0.28 42.10 2.97
CA LEU A 186 -0.81 42.62 2.15
C LEU A 186 -1.79 43.45 2.97
N SER A 187 -2.17 42.98 4.16
CA SER A 187 -3.02 43.72 5.10
C SER A 187 -2.40 45.09 5.44
N LYS A 188 -1.13 45.12 5.84
CA LYS A 188 -0.37 46.37 6.10
C LYS A 188 -0.33 47.28 4.87
N SER A 189 -0.15 46.72 3.67
CA SER A 189 -0.19 47.51 2.41
C SER A 189 -1.57 48.09 2.13
N ASN A 190 -2.63 47.31 2.33
CA ASN A 190 -4.01 47.75 2.13
C ASN A 190 -4.37 48.88 3.10
N ILE A 191 -4.00 48.76 4.38
CA ILE A 191 -4.17 49.83 5.38
C ILE A 191 -3.48 51.10 4.91
N ARG A 192 -2.20 51.03 4.48
CA ARG A 192 -1.48 52.20 3.95
C ARG A 192 -2.15 52.84 2.73
N ILE A 193 -2.77 52.04 1.87
CA ILE A 193 -3.51 52.55 0.70
C ILE A 193 -4.78 53.28 1.16
N ILE A 194 -5.49 52.74 2.16
CA ILE A 194 -6.66 53.38 2.77
C ILE A 194 -6.24 54.72 3.41
N ASP A 195 -5.22 54.72 4.27
CA ASP A 195 -4.71 55.93 4.93
C ASP A 195 -4.33 57.03 3.91
N LYS A 196 -3.65 56.65 2.81
CA LYS A 196 -3.30 57.59 1.74
C LYS A 196 -4.52 58.11 0.99
N LYS A 197 -5.52 57.26 0.73
CA LYS A 197 -6.79 57.67 0.09
C LYS A 197 -7.54 58.64 0.99
N GLU A 198 -7.62 58.36 2.29
CA GLU A 198 -8.18 59.26 3.29
C GLU A 198 -7.43 60.60 3.27
N LEU A 199 -6.10 60.62 3.41
CA LEU A 199 -5.31 61.87 3.38
C LEU A 199 -5.51 62.72 2.10
N THR A 200 -5.81 62.08 0.97
CA THR A 200 -6.05 62.77 -0.32
C THR A 200 -7.49 63.31 -0.43
N GLN A 201 -8.45 62.67 0.23
CA GLN A 201 -9.85 63.06 0.28
C GLN A 201 -10.13 64.07 1.42
N GLU A 202 -9.42 63.94 2.53
CA GLU A 202 -9.59 64.63 3.84
C GLU A 202 -8.98 66.02 3.92
N ASP A 203 -8.61 66.66 2.81
CA ASP A 203 -8.23 68.07 2.83
C ASP A 203 -9.38 68.92 2.25
N PRO A 204 -10.57 68.99 2.91
CA PRO A 204 -11.73 69.71 2.40
C PRO A 204 -11.45 71.20 2.24
N LEU A 205 -10.50 71.74 3.02
CA LEU A 205 -10.02 73.11 2.87
C LEU A 205 -9.20 73.27 1.58
N LEU A 206 -8.35 72.31 1.26
CA LEU A 206 -7.57 72.31 0.02
C LEU A 206 -8.46 72.06 -1.20
N ASN A 207 -9.44 71.17 -1.10
CA ASN A 207 -10.42 70.91 -2.15
C ASN A 207 -11.34 72.12 -2.39
N ARG A 208 -11.76 72.82 -1.33
CA ARG A 208 -12.48 74.10 -1.43
C ARG A 208 -11.61 75.22 -2.02
N LYS A 209 -10.34 75.33 -1.61
CA LYS A 209 -9.39 76.29 -2.21
C LYS A 209 -9.17 76.00 -3.70
N ARG A 210 -9.03 74.73 -4.08
CA ARG A 210 -8.92 74.30 -5.49
C ARG A 210 -10.18 74.63 -6.29
N SER A 211 -11.38 74.43 -5.74
CA SER A 211 -12.63 74.77 -6.44
C SER A 211 -12.78 76.28 -6.65
N LEU A 212 -12.45 77.07 -5.62
CA LEU A 212 -12.45 78.53 -5.72
C LEU A 212 -11.45 79.03 -6.76
N LEU A 213 -10.21 78.52 -6.73
CA LEU A 213 -9.17 78.89 -7.69
C LEU A 213 -9.55 78.51 -9.12
N LYS A 214 -10.17 77.33 -9.31
CA LYS A 214 -10.68 76.88 -10.61
C LYS A 214 -11.76 77.83 -11.15
N ASN A 215 -12.66 78.31 -10.30
CA ASN A 215 -13.68 79.28 -10.68
C ASN A 215 -13.07 80.64 -11.05
N THR A 216 -12.09 81.14 -10.27
CA THR A 216 -11.38 82.40 -10.58
C THR A 216 -10.64 82.30 -11.91
N LEU A 217 -9.93 81.21 -12.18
CA LEU A 217 -9.26 80.97 -13.47
C LEU A 217 -10.22 80.90 -14.66
N GLN A 218 -11.44 80.40 -14.45
CA GLN A 218 -12.48 80.43 -15.50
C GLN A 218 -12.97 81.85 -15.75
N GLN A 219 -13.17 82.63 -14.69
CA GLN A 219 -13.56 84.05 -14.81
C GLN A 219 -12.50 84.86 -15.55
N THR A 220 -11.22 84.71 -15.19
CA THR A 220 -10.13 85.43 -15.88
C THR A 220 -9.99 85.03 -17.34
N LYS A 221 -10.19 83.74 -17.69
CA LYS A 221 -10.22 83.30 -19.09
C LYS A 221 -11.37 83.91 -19.87
N ILE A 222 -12.56 83.97 -19.28
CA ILE A 222 -13.72 84.64 -19.89
C ILE A 222 -13.43 86.13 -20.06
N GLU A 223 -12.81 86.78 -19.07
CA GLU A 223 -12.42 88.19 -19.17
C GLU A 223 -11.36 88.42 -20.26
N GLU A 224 -10.35 87.58 -20.38
CA GLU A 224 -9.35 87.62 -21.44
C GLU A 224 -9.98 87.41 -22.83
N ASP A 225 -10.87 86.42 -22.98
CA ASP A 225 -11.59 86.17 -24.23
C ASP A 225 -12.51 87.35 -24.60
N MET A 226 -13.19 87.95 -23.61
CA MET A 226 -14.01 89.15 -23.79
C MET A 226 -13.17 90.38 -24.11
N ASN A 227 -11.97 90.50 -23.55
CA ASN A 227 -11.08 91.63 -23.83
C ASN A 227 -10.42 91.49 -25.21
N ASN A 228 -10.01 90.28 -25.58
CA ASN A 228 -9.55 89.96 -26.92
C ASN A 228 -10.66 90.19 -27.96
N GLN A 229 -11.91 89.82 -27.67
CA GLN A 229 -13.06 90.15 -28.54
C GLN A 229 -13.30 91.66 -28.64
N LYS A 230 -13.19 92.41 -27.54
CA LYS A 230 -13.31 93.87 -27.56
C LYS A 230 -12.18 94.52 -28.36
N ASP A 231 -10.96 94.01 -28.28
CA ASP A 231 -9.82 94.54 -29.01
C ASP A 231 -9.90 94.19 -30.49
N ILE A 232 -10.39 93.00 -30.84
CA ILE A 232 -10.77 92.64 -32.22
C ILE A 232 -11.88 93.58 -32.73
N GLN A 233 -12.89 93.88 -31.92
CA GLN A 233 -13.99 94.79 -32.30
C GLN A 233 -13.50 96.23 -32.49
N LYS A 234 -12.62 96.74 -31.62
CA LYS A 234 -11.99 98.07 -31.78
C LYS A 234 -11.10 98.15 -33.03
N LEU A 235 -10.46 97.05 -33.43
CA LEU A 235 -9.70 96.96 -34.68
C LEU A 235 -10.63 96.94 -35.90
N ILE A 236 -11.78 96.26 -35.81
CA ILE A 236 -12.83 96.27 -36.84
C ILE A 236 -13.43 97.68 -37.00
N ASP A 237 -13.70 98.40 -35.90
CA ASP A 237 -14.28 99.75 -35.93
C ASP A 237 -13.30 100.82 -36.44
N ARG A 238 -11.99 100.54 -36.47
CA ARG A 238 -10.94 101.39 -37.06
C ARG A 238 -10.66 101.12 -38.54
N LEU A 239 -11.24 100.08 -39.13
CA LEU A 239 -11.11 99.84 -40.56
C LEU A 239 -12.02 100.83 -41.33
N PRO A 240 -11.50 101.56 -42.32
CA PRO A 240 -12.31 102.49 -43.11
C PRO A 240 -13.40 101.73 -43.86
N GLN A 241 -14.65 102.20 -43.73
CA GLN A 241 -15.80 101.75 -44.51
C GLN A 241 -15.55 102.02 -46.01
N VAL A 242 -14.95 101.06 -46.71
CA VAL A 242 -14.87 101.08 -48.17
C VAL A 242 -16.24 100.75 -48.72
N LYS A 243 -16.91 101.77 -49.28
CA LYS A 243 -18.10 101.59 -50.13
C LYS A 243 -17.76 100.59 -51.24
N LYS A 244 -18.43 99.44 -51.26
CA LYS A 244 -18.57 98.63 -52.48
C LYS A 244 -19.94 98.87 -53.07
N SER A 245 -19.91 99.50 -54.24
CA SER A 245 -20.95 99.50 -55.25
C SER A 245 -21.33 98.09 -55.68
N SER A 246 -22.60 97.94 -56.05
CA SER A 246 -23.17 97.02 -57.06
C SER A 246 -22.78 95.54 -57.01
N GLY A 247 -23.80 94.71 -56.89
CA GLY A 247 -23.68 93.26 -56.77
C GLY A 247 -22.89 92.57 -57.87
N GLN A 248 -22.27 91.46 -57.49
CA GLN A 248 -22.58 90.15 -58.05
C GLN A 248 -22.22 89.07 -57.02
N SER A 249 -23.10 88.09 -56.96
CA SER A 249 -23.19 86.94 -56.07
C SER A 249 -22.02 85.96 -56.21
N LEU A 250 -21.63 85.28 -55.12
CA LEU A 250 -21.42 83.83 -55.16
C LEU A 250 -21.86 83.17 -53.85
N LEU A 251 -22.84 82.30 -54.02
CA LEU A 251 -23.46 81.39 -53.09
C LEU A 251 -22.46 80.30 -52.67
N PHE A 252 -22.11 80.22 -51.39
CA PHE A 252 -21.49 79.02 -50.83
C PHE A 252 -22.08 78.73 -49.43
N LYS A 253 -22.86 77.65 -49.35
CA LYS A 253 -23.01 76.78 -48.17
C LYS A 253 -22.30 75.47 -48.57
N PRO A 254 -21.62 74.71 -47.68
CA PRO A 254 -22.34 74.06 -46.57
C PRO A 254 -21.56 73.65 -45.28
N LYS A 255 -22.37 73.39 -44.24
CA LYS A 255 -22.37 72.28 -43.25
C LYS A 255 -21.23 72.10 -42.22
N THR A 256 -21.62 72.39 -40.97
CA THR A 256 -21.71 71.50 -39.77
C THR A 256 -20.75 70.31 -39.62
N ASN A 257 -19.94 70.40 -38.56
CA ASN A 257 -19.56 69.41 -37.54
C ASN A 257 -19.56 67.91 -37.88
N LYS A 258 -18.38 67.32 -37.72
CA LYS A 258 -18.12 66.22 -36.77
C LYS A 258 -16.80 66.47 -36.06
#